data_AF-A0A379W7T8-F1
#
_entry.id   AF-A0A379W7T8-F1
#
_cell.length_a   1.000
_cell.length_b   1.000
_cell.length_c   1.000
_cell.angle_alpha   90.00
_cell.angle_beta   90.00
_cell.angle_gamma   90.00
#
_symmetry.space_group_name_H-M   'P 1'
#
loop_
_entity.id
_entity.type
_entity.pdbx_description
1 polymer ?
#
loop_
_entity_poly.entity_id
_entity_poly.type
_entity_poly.pdbx_seq_one_letter_code
_entity_poly.pdbx_strand_id
1 'polypeptide(L)'
;MSPLIAQGRNSGHCRSGWAKRTDIVETLFGIREKSSGTITLHGKKINNHTANEAINHGFALVTEERRSTGIYAYLDIGFNSLISNIRNYKNKVGLLDNSRMKSDTQWVIDSMRVKTPGHRTQIGSLSGGNQQR
;
A
#
# COMPACT_ATOMS: atom_id res chain seq x y z
N MET A 1 3.62 14.81 14.16
CA MET A 1 2.49 15.19 13.28
C MET A 1 1.72 13.92 12.97
N SER A 2 0.45 13.84 13.37
CA SER A 2 -0.39 12.66 13.12
C SER A 2 -0.78 12.63 11.63
N PRO A 3 -0.65 11.49 10.93
CA PRO A 3 -1.04 11.41 9.52
C PRO A 3 -2.55 11.59 9.35
N LEU A 4 -2.97 12.29 8.29
CA LEU A 4 -4.37 12.41 7.94
C LEU A 4 -4.79 11.11 7.22
N ILE A 5 -5.53 10.26 7.92
CA ILE A 5 -6.00 8.97 7.38
C ILE A 5 -7.34 9.19 6.68
N ALA A 6 -7.33 9.18 5.36
CA ALA A 6 -8.57 9.11 4.59
C ALA A 6 -9.05 7.65 4.56
N GLN A 7 -10.12 7.34 5.30
CA GLN A 7 -10.73 6.00 5.29
C GLN A 7 -12.05 6.01 4.51
N GLY A 8 -12.16 5.17 3.48
CA GLY A 8 -13.45 4.70 2.99
C GLY A 8 -14.00 3.66 3.97
N ARG A 9 -15.19 3.88 4.55
CA ARG A 9 -15.91 2.87 5.33
C ARG A 9 -17.27 2.60 4.68
N ASN A 10 -17.59 1.32 4.55
CA ASN A 10 -18.83 0.83 3.95
C ASN A 10 -19.71 0.14 5.00
N SER A 11 -20.95 0.58 5.10
CA SER A 11 -22.06 -0.11 5.75
C SER A 11 -23.33 0.33 5.02
N GLY A 12 -23.93 -0.54 4.22
CA GLY A 12 -25.23 -0.30 3.60
C GLY A 12 -25.21 -0.09 2.09
N HIS A 13 -25.45 -1.18 1.37
CA HIS A 13 -26.28 -1.31 0.17
C HIS A 13 -26.76 0.00 -0.52
N CYS A 14 -26.04 0.52 -1.53
CA CYS A 14 -26.59 1.37 -2.60
C CYS A 14 -25.68 1.40 -3.84
N ARG A 15 -26.27 1.10 -5.01
CA ARG A 15 -25.70 1.23 -6.36
C ARG A 15 -25.50 2.73 -6.70
N SER A 16 -24.41 3.08 -7.38
CA SER A 16 -24.04 4.40 -7.98
C SER A 16 -23.35 5.50 -7.13
N GLY A 17 -23.25 5.39 -5.80
CA GLY A 17 -22.63 6.44 -4.95
C GLY A 17 -21.10 6.41 -4.80
N TRP A 18 -20.43 5.34 -5.23
CA TRP A 18 -19.05 5.02 -4.84
C TRP A 18 -17.96 5.65 -5.71
N ALA A 19 -18.22 5.88 -7.00
CA ALA A 19 -17.24 6.49 -7.91
C ALA A 19 -16.77 7.86 -7.39
N LYS A 20 -17.69 8.68 -6.88
CA LYS A 20 -17.40 10.06 -6.46
C LYS A 20 -16.46 10.16 -5.26
N ARG A 21 -16.47 9.20 -4.33
CA ARG A 21 -15.55 9.22 -3.17
C ARG A 21 -14.15 8.81 -3.59
N THR A 22 -14.05 7.78 -4.42
CA THR A 22 -12.77 7.37 -5.03
C THR A 22 -12.18 8.51 -5.85
N ASP A 23 -12.98 9.19 -6.68
CA ASP A 23 -12.53 10.33 -7.47
C ASP A 23 -11.96 11.46 -6.61
N ILE A 24 -12.58 11.76 -5.46
CA ILE A 24 -12.10 12.77 -4.51
C ILE A 24 -10.76 12.34 -3.90
N VAL A 25 -10.64 11.09 -3.47
CA VAL A 25 -9.42 10.55 -2.86
C VAL A 25 -8.28 10.50 -3.89
N GLU A 26 -8.54 10.04 -5.10
CA GLU A 26 -7.59 10.06 -6.22
C GLU A 26 -7.11 11.48 -6.53
N THR A 27 -8.03 12.45 -6.53
CA THR A 27 -7.70 13.87 -6.75
C THR A 27 -6.86 14.44 -5.62
N LEU A 28 -7.14 14.09 -4.36
CA LEU A 28 -6.33 14.49 -3.20
C LEU A 28 -4.91 13.91 -3.26
N PHE A 29 -4.78 12.68 -3.77
CA PHE A 29 -3.49 12.01 -3.94
C PHE A 29 -2.79 12.34 -5.26
N GLY A 30 -3.34 13.20 -6.12
CA GLY A 30 -2.74 13.50 -7.43
C GLY A 30 -2.68 12.30 -8.38
N ILE A 31 -3.53 11.29 -8.18
CA ILE A 31 -3.72 10.16 -9.10
C ILE A 31 -4.61 10.60 -10.27
N ARG A 32 -5.51 11.56 -10.02
CA ARG A 32 -6.41 12.16 -10.99
C ARG A 32 -6.24 13.68 -11.01
N GLU A 33 -6.29 14.27 -12.19
CA GLU A 33 -6.29 15.73 -12.32
C GLU A 33 -7.58 16.35 -11.78
N LYS A 34 -7.41 17.40 -10.97
CA LYS A 34 -8.50 18.23 -10.47
C LYS A 34 -9.02 19.14 -11.57
N SER A 35 -10.29 19.00 -11.94
CA SER A 35 -10.91 19.86 -12.98
C SER A 35 -11.10 21.32 -12.52
N SER A 36 -11.46 21.57 -11.25
CA SER A 36 -11.62 22.92 -10.69
C SER A 36 -11.64 22.90 -9.15
N GLY A 37 -11.55 24.07 -8.51
CA GLY A 37 -11.59 24.21 -7.05
C GLY A 37 -10.22 24.31 -6.36
N THR A 38 -10.22 24.45 -5.03
CA THR A 38 -8.98 24.58 -4.23
C THR A 38 -8.99 23.56 -3.09
N ILE A 39 -7.86 22.89 -2.88
CA ILE A 39 -7.65 21.99 -1.75
C ILE A 39 -6.82 22.77 -0.72
N THR A 40 -7.25 22.76 0.53
CA THR A 40 -6.58 23.50 1.61
C THR A 40 -6.29 22.54 2.76
N LEU A 41 -5.03 22.43 3.19
CA LEU A 41 -4.60 21.62 4.32
C LEU A 41 -4.02 22.55 5.39
N HIS A 42 -4.62 22.56 6.59
CA HIS A 42 -4.23 23.45 7.69
C HIS A 42 -4.12 24.94 7.28
N GLY A 43 -5.06 25.42 6.47
CA GLY A 43 -5.08 26.81 5.98
C GLY A 43 -4.11 27.11 4.83
N LYS A 44 -3.26 26.16 4.41
CA LYS A 44 -2.39 26.29 3.25
C LYS A 44 -3.01 25.63 2.02
N LYS A 45 -3.03 26.34 0.89
CA LYS A 45 -3.44 25.74 -0.39
C LYS A 45 -2.41 24.69 -0.80
N ILE A 46 -2.90 23.52 -1.18
CA ILE A 46 -2.07 22.42 -1.70
C ILE A 46 -2.58 22.01 -3.08
N ASN A 47 -1.67 21.56 -3.93
CA ASN A 47 -1.97 21.03 -5.25
C ASN A 47 -1.06 19.84 -5.49
N ASN A 48 -1.52 18.65 -5.10
CA ASN A 48 -0.75 17.42 -5.29
C ASN A 48 -0.91 16.96 -6.73
N HIS A 49 0.20 16.86 -7.46
CA HIS A 49 0.28 16.30 -8.81
C HIS A 49 0.73 14.84 -8.82
N THR A 50 1.26 14.36 -7.69
CA THR A 50 1.69 12.97 -7.53
C THR A 50 1.32 12.42 -6.16
N ALA A 51 1.18 11.10 -6.06
CA ALA A 51 0.96 10.42 -4.77
C ALA A 51 2.09 10.70 -3.76
N ASN A 52 3.31 10.88 -4.24
CA ASN A 52 4.46 11.23 -3.39
C ASN A 52 4.32 12.61 -2.75
N GLU A 53 3.82 13.60 -3.49
CA GLU A 53 3.55 14.94 -2.92
C GLU A 53 2.48 14.88 -1.83
N ALA A 54 1.43 14.09 -2.05
CA ALA A 54 0.41 13.87 -1.02
C ALA A 54 1.00 13.21 0.24
N ILE A 55 1.82 12.17 0.08
CA ILE A 55 2.50 11.52 1.21
C ILE A 55 3.39 12.50 1.97
N ASN A 56 4.15 13.35 1.26
CA ASN A 56 5.00 14.39 1.88
C ASN A 56 4.19 15.45 2.63
N HIS A 57 2.95 15.72 2.22
CA HIS A 57 2.01 16.57 2.93
C HIS A 57 1.29 15.85 4.10
N GLY A 58 1.62 14.58 4.38
CA GLY A 58 1.12 13.83 5.52
C GLY A 58 -0.18 13.06 5.25
N PHE A 59 -0.56 12.88 3.98
CA PHE A 59 -1.69 12.02 3.62
C PHE A 59 -1.29 10.54 3.67
N ALA A 60 -2.19 9.70 4.18
CA ALA A 60 -2.08 8.24 4.10
C ALA A 60 -3.35 7.66 3.46
N LEU A 61 -3.18 6.89 2.37
CA LEU A 61 -4.26 6.22 1.68
C LEU A 61 -4.41 4.79 2.20
N VAL A 62 -5.61 4.43 2.65
CA VAL A 62 -5.96 3.03 2.91
C VAL A 62 -6.93 2.59 1.82
N THR A 63 -6.45 1.80 0.87
CA THR A 63 -7.31 1.24 -0.18
C THR A 63 -8.27 0.21 0.41
N GLU A 64 -9.53 0.21 -0.04
CA GLU A 64 -10.55 -0.75 0.40
C GLU A 64 -10.23 -2.18 -0.04
N GLU A 65 -9.51 -2.35 -1.15
CA GLU A 65 -9.20 -3.67 -1.70
C GLU A 65 -7.68 -3.90 -1.77
N ARG A 66 -7.10 -4.30 -0.63
CA ARG A 66 -5.69 -4.72 -0.55
C ARG A 66 -5.40 -6.00 -1.36
N ARG A 67 -6.42 -6.82 -1.64
CA ARG A 67 -6.26 -8.13 -2.29
C ARG A 67 -5.96 -8.05 -3.78
N SER A 68 -6.60 -7.14 -4.52
CA SER A 68 -6.55 -7.11 -5.98
C SER A 68 -5.38 -6.30 -6.55
N THR A 69 -4.94 -5.27 -5.82
CA THR A 69 -3.92 -4.31 -6.30
C THR A 69 -2.60 -4.37 -5.53
N GLY A 70 -2.57 -4.99 -4.35
CA GLY A 70 -1.42 -4.98 -3.45
C GLY A 70 -0.55 -6.24 -3.46
N ILE A 71 -0.95 -7.29 -4.18
CA ILE A 71 -0.31 -8.60 -4.13
C ILE A 71 0.16 -9.01 -5.53
N TYR A 72 1.44 -9.37 -5.64
CA TYR A 72 2.02 -10.00 -6.81
C TYR A 72 1.82 -11.51 -6.72
N ALA A 73 0.66 -11.99 -7.18
CA ALA A 73 0.19 -13.37 -7.00
C ALA A 73 1.13 -14.46 -7.54
N TYR A 74 1.93 -14.14 -8.57
CA TYR A 74 2.90 -15.06 -9.19
C TYR A 74 4.29 -15.01 -8.54
N LEU A 75 4.50 -14.12 -7.57
CA LEU A 75 5.76 -13.97 -6.85
C LEU A 75 5.65 -14.55 -5.44
N ASP A 76 6.79 -14.81 -4.84
CA ASP A 76 6.87 -15.43 -3.53
C ASP A 76 6.55 -14.45 -2.38
N ILE A 77 6.41 -15.02 -1.18
CA ILE A 77 6.17 -14.26 0.05
C ILE A 77 7.32 -13.28 0.31
N GLY A 78 8.57 -13.66 0.05
CA GLY A 78 9.72 -12.78 0.24
C GLY A 78 9.64 -11.52 -0.60
N PHE A 79 9.33 -11.64 -1.89
CA PHE A 79 9.14 -10.48 -2.77
C PHE A 79 8.01 -9.59 -2.25
N ASN A 80 6.83 -10.16 -2.00
CA ASN A 80 5.66 -9.40 -1.56
C ASN A 80 5.86 -8.72 -0.20
N SER A 81 6.66 -9.31 0.69
CA SER A 81 6.97 -8.76 2.01
C SER A 81 7.96 -7.59 1.96
N LEU A 82 8.90 -7.63 1.01
CA LEU A 82 10.06 -6.74 1.03
C LEU A 82 10.07 -5.68 -0.09
N ILE A 83 9.28 -5.84 -1.15
CA ILE A 83 9.36 -5.00 -2.35
C ILE A 83 9.15 -3.50 -2.06
N SER A 84 8.25 -3.17 -1.13
CA SER A 84 7.97 -1.79 -0.72
C SER A 84 9.20 -1.10 -0.09
N ASN A 85 10.12 -1.88 0.49
CA ASN A 85 11.30 -1.40 1.17
C ASN A 85 12.61 -1.99 0.61
N ILE A 86 12.60 -2.45 -0.64
CA ILE A 86 13.72 -3.20 -1.24
C ILE A 86 15.04 -2.40 -1.24
N ARG A 87 14.94 -1.07 -1.23
CA ARG A 87 16.11 -0.17 -1.16
C ARG A 87 16.92 -0.35 0.12
N ASN A 88 16.28 -0.70 1.24
CA ASN A 88 16.97 -0.92 2.52
C ASN A 88 17.75 -2.23 2.58
N TYR A 89 17.60 -3.09 1.58
CA TYR A 89 18.35 -4.34 1.41
C TYR A 89 19.52 -4.20 0.45
N LYS A 90 19.75 -3.00 -0.12
CA LYS A 90 20.91 -2.74 -0.97
C LYS A 90 22.13 -2.43 -0.11
N ASN A 91 23.24 -3.10 -0.40
CA ASN A 91 24.53 -2.79 0.19
C ASN A 91 25.17 -1.56 -0.51
N LYS A 92 26.36 -1.14 -0.04
CA LYS A 92 27.08 0.02 -0.57
C LYS A 92 27.44 -0.09 -2.06
N VAL A 93 27.49 -1.30 -2.62
CA VAL A 93 27.77 -1.56 -4.05
C VAL A 93 26.50 -1.81 -4.87
N GLY A 94 25.32 -1.62 -4.27
CA GLY A 94 24.02 -1.73 -4.94
C GLY A 94 23.46 -3.16 -5.07
N LEU A 95 24.12 -4.17 -4.52
CA LEU A 95 23.66 -5.56 -4.51
C LEU A 95 22.71 -5.83 -3.33
N LEU A 96 21.79 -6.77 -3.51
CA LEU A 96 20.83 -7.16 -2.48
C LEU A 96 21.46 -8.11 -1.44
N ASP A 97 21.21 -7.85 -0.17
CA ASP A 97 21.58 -8.72 0.94
C ASP A 97 20.56 -9.85 1.13
N ASN A 98 20.80 -10.98 0.46
CA ASN A 98 19.94 -12.16 0.53
C ASN A 98 19.78 -12.74 1.94
N SER A 99 20.80 -12.60 2.80
CA SER A 99 20.76 -13.13 4.17
C SER A 99 19.78 -12.31 5.01
N ARG A 100 19.89 -10.99 4.93
CA ARG A 100 18.98 -10.07 5.62
C ARG A 100 17.55 -10.19 5.08
N MET A 101 17.38 -10.28 3.75
CA MET A 101 16.06 -10.50 3.14
C MET A 101 15.41 -11.79 3.65
N LYS A 102 16.16 -12.88 3.76
CA LYS A 102 15.67 -14.15 4.30
C LYS A 102 15.25 -14.03 5.76
N SER A 103 16.08 -13.38 6.59
CA SER A 103 15.78 -13.14 8.00
C SER A 103 14.52 -12.31 8.19
N ASP A 104 14.39 -11.20 7.46
CA ASP A 104 13.26 -10.29 7.58
C ASP A 104 11.97 -10.93 7.04
N THR A 105 12.07 -11.72 5.96
CA THR A 105 10.92 -12.50 5.47
C THR A 105 10.42 -13.50 6.51
N GLN A 106 11.34 -14.19 7.21
CA GLN A 106 10.97 -15.10 8.31
C GLN A 106 10.27 -14.34 9.43
N TRP A 107 10.81 -13.19 9.83
CA TRP A 107 10.20 -12.34 10.84
C TRP A 107 8.78 -11.88 10.46
N VAL A 108 8.56 -11.53 9.19
CA VAL A 108 7.22 -11.17 8.67
C VAL A 108 6.26 -12.36 8.75
N ILE A 109 6.69 -13.56 8.35
CA ILE A 109 5.89 -14.79 8.44
C ILE A 109 5.49 -15.08 9.89
N ASP A 110 6.44 -14.96 10.82
CA ASP A 110 6.22 -15.30 12.23
C ASP A 110 5.34 -14.26 12.93
N SER A 111 5.62 -12.96 12.72
CA SER A 111 4.88 -11.86 13.35
C SER A 111 3.41 -11.82 12.90
N MET A 112 3.14 -12.13 11.63
CA MET A 112 1.78 -12.16 11.09
C MET A 112 1.15 -13.56 11.17
N ARG A 113 1.90 -14.57 11.63
CA ARG A 113 1.48 -15.98 11.72
C ARG A 113 0.99 -16.52 10.38
N VAL A 114 1.72 -16.24 9.31
CA VAL A 114 1.39 -16.70 7.96
C VAL A 114 1.60 -18.21 7.89
N LYS A 115 0.55 -18.95 7.53
CA LYS A 115 0.68 -20.40 7.29
C LYS A 115 1.25 -20.62 5.90
N THR A 116 2.53 -21.00 5.83
CA THR A 116 3.23 -21.24 4.57
C THR A 116 4.28 -22.35 4.72
N PRO A 117 4.54 -23.17 3.68
CA PRO A 117 5.70 -24.06 3.63
C PRO A 117 7.05 -23.35 3.72
N GLY A 118 7.14 -22.08 3.30
CA GLY A 118 8.37 -21.29 3.42
C GLY A 118 8.36 -19.98 2.64
N HIS A 119 9.52 -19.31 2.59
CA HIS A 119 9.68 -17.96 2.03
C HIS A 119 9.43 -17.88 0.52
N ARG A 120 9.75 -18.98 -0.18
CA ARG A 120 9.64 -19.09 -1.64
C ARG A 120 8.25 -19.55 -2.11
N THR A 121 7.32 -19.76 -1.18
CA THR A 121 5.95 -20.13 -1.54
C THR A 121 5.31 -18.97 -2.30
N GLN A 122 4.74 -19.27 -3.46
CA GLN A 122 3.99 -18.30 -4.25
C GLN A 122 2.77 -17.83 -3.44
N ILE A 123 2.65 -16.51 -3.24
CA ILE A 123 1.60 -15.95 -2.36
C ILE A 123 0.19 -16.26 -2.86
N GLY A 124 0.01 -16.35 -4.19
CA GLY A 124 -1.27 -16.71 -4.81
C GLY A 124 -1.77 -18.11 -4.47
N SER A 125 -0.89 -19.02 -4.02
CA SER A 125 -1.28 -20.38 -3.61
C SER A 125 -1.81 -20.45 -2.17
N LEU A 126 -1.64 -19.39 -1.37
CA LEU A 126 -2.13 -19.34 0.00
C LEU A 126 -3.64 -19.08 0.06
N SER A 127 -4.30 -19.51 1.14
CA SER A 127 -5.68 -19.14 1.42
C SER A 127 -5.84 -17.61 1.49
N GLY A 128 -6.99 -17.06 1.09
CA GLY A 128 -7.24 -15.62 1.13
C GLY A 128 -6.98 -14.95 2.49
N GLY A 129 -7.18 -15.65 3.61
CA GLY A 129 -6.85 -15.14 4.95
C GLY A 129 -5.35 -14.96 5.19
N ASN A 130 -4.51 -15.83 4.62
CA ASN A 130 -3.05 -15.71 4.66
C ASN A 130 -2.52 -14.73 3.61
N GLN A 131 -3.24 -14.52 2.51
CA GLN A 131 -2.91 -13.47 1.53
C GLN A 131 -3.12 -12.05 2.08
N GLN A 132 -4.05 -11.89 3.04
CA GLN A 132 -4.35 -10.60 3.67
C GLN A 132 -3.49 -10.26 4.88
N ARG A 133 -2.80 -11.27 5.43
CA ARG A 133 -1.84 -11.09 6.51
C ARG A 133 -0.57 -10.56 5.88
#